data_AF-A0A9W4P0B1-F1
#
_entry.id   AF-A0A9W4P0B1-F1
#
_cell.length_a   1.000
_cell.length_b   1.000
_cell.length_c   1.000
_cell.angle_alpha   90.00
_cell.angle_beta   90.00
_cell.angle_gamma   90.00
#
_symmetry.space_group_name_H-M   'P 1'
#
loop_
_entity.id
_entity.type
_entity.pdbx_description
1 polymer ?
#
loop_
_entity_poly.entity_id
_entity_poly.type
_entity_poly.pdbx_seq_one_letter_code
_entity_poly.pdbx_strand_id
1 'polypeptide(L)'
;MRFPTILPFDPTIPTFDPMQMGREVVLQKLFEFTCLPSEIIEKHHSMPQYQPSPIVFNNTPGIRAVLVVDCEVVKTTNNRRMLASVSVIDFFKKETLVNSLVEPAGKVVDWFPKWSGVTQEEMESARLSGTIMQNWQDAREEIWKFMDQNTILIGHSLAQSLDVLGIMHGNIVDTAIVASEAVLHPESETEKLRRTWSLKALSKQFLNIEIQSKASGHSSLLDALAIRDVMIWCIADGKGLRAWAEKASLENQQGMARRIEKSNIRKKKFKALRAERKKRAQIDTKPDPKQDPKEGPKEDHKET
;
A
#
# COMPACT_ATOMS: atom_id res chain seq x y z
N MET A 1 0.17 2.10 -31.48
CA MET A 1 -0.17 2.74 -30.19
C MET A 1 -1.59 2.37 -29.83
N ARG A 2 -1.80 1.61 -28.76
CA ARG A 2 -3.07 1.59 -28.03
C ARG A 2 -2.70 1.91 -26.59
N PHE A 3 -2.81 3.18 -26.22
CA PHE A 3 -3.04 3.51 -24.82
C PHE A 3 -4.23 2.66 -24.35
N PRO A 4 -4.25 2.16 -23.10
CA PRO A 4 -5.45 1.46 -22.63
C PRO A 4 -6.61 2.40 -22.88
N THR A 5 -7.53 1.94 -23.73
CA THR A 5 -8.79 2.62 -24.01
C THR A 5 -9.33 3.00 -22.64
N ILE A 6 -9.42 4.31 -22.36
CA ILE A 6 -10.21 4.83 -21.24
C ILE A 6 -11.47 3.99 -21.27
N LEU A 7 -11.72 3.20 -20.21
CA LEU A 7 -12.90 2.34 -20.15
C LEU A 7 -14.07 3.20 -20.64
N PRO A 8 -14.83 2.73 -21.65
CA PRO A 8 -15.85 3.55 -22.28
C PRO A 8 -16.68 4.18 -21.17
N PHE A 9 -16.85 5.51 -21.24
CA PHE A 9 -17.63 6.29 -20.28
C PHE A 9 -18.91 5.52 -19.98
N ASP A 10 -18.99 4.93 -18.78
CA ASP A 10 -20.17 4.22 -18.35
C ASP A 10 -21.10 5.27 -17.72
N PRO A 11 -22.20 5.64 -18.40
CA PRO A 11 -23.11 6.68 -17.92
C PRO A 11 -23.84 6.27 -16.63
N THR A 12 -23.72 5.00 -16.20
CA THR A 12 -24.29 4.51 -14.93
C THR A 12 -23.36 4.75 -13.74
N ILE A 13 -22.08 5.04 -13.98
CA ILE A 13 -21.15 5.41 -12.92
C ILE A 13 -21.46 6.87 -12.52
N PRO A 14 -21.79 7.14 -11.24
CA PRO A 14 -22.02 8.51 -10.78
C PRO A 14 -20.79 9.36 -11.10
N THR A 15 -20.97 10.39 -11.93
CA THR A 15 -19.92 11.38 -12.13
C THR A 15 -19.93 12.32 -10.94
N PHE A 16 -19.04 12.03 -10.00
CA PHE A 16 -18.81 12.92 -8.88
C PHE A 16 -18.03 14.14 -9.38
N ASP A 17 -18.77 15.22 -9.65
CA ASP A 17 -18.19 16.54 -9.90
C ASP A 17 -18.03 17.27 -8.56
N PRO A 18 -16.79 17.41 -8.04
CA PRO A 18 -16.56 18.07 -6.76
C PRO A 18 -16.96 19.56 -6.80
N MET A 19 -17.06 20.17 -7.99
CA MET A 19 -17.48 21.56 -8.12
C MET A 19 -18.92 21.80 -7.68
N GLN A 20 -19.79 20.77 -7.68
CA GLN A 20 -21.16 20.88 -7.20
C GLN A 20 -21.25 21.20 -5.69
N MET A 21 -20.25 20.84 -4.89
CA MET A 21 -20.17 21.18 -3.47
C MET A 21 -19.61 22.60 -3.22
N GLY A 22 -19.04 23.23 -4.25
CA GLY A 22 -18.28 24.47 -4.12
C GLY A 22 -16.80 24.20 -3.78
N ARG A 23 -15.90 24.85 -4.53
CA ARG A 23 -14.45 24.66 -4.42
C ARG A 23 -13.92 24.85 -2.99
N GLU A 24 -14.36 25.90 -2.32
CA GLU A 24 -13.88 26.23 -0.97
C GLU A 24 -14.31 25.19 0.07
N VAL A 25 -15.56 24.71 -0.03
CA VAL A 25 -16.10 23.65 0.85
C VAL A 25 -15.31 22.36 0.66
N VAL A 26 -14.95 22.03 -0.58
CA VAL A 26 -14.11 20.86 -0.89
C VAL A 26 -12.72 21.01 -0.27
N LEU A 27 -12.07 22.15 -0.42
CA LEU A 27 -10.74 22.40 0.17
C LEU A 27 -10.77 22.30 1.69
N GLN A 28 -11.79 22.89 2.33
CA GLN A 28 -11.98 22.80 3.79
C GLN A 28 -12.15 21.35 4.24
N LYS A 29 -12.98 20.56 3.55
CA LYS A 29 -13.17 19.13 3.85
C LYS A 29 -11.91 18.30 3.62
N LEU A 30 -11.13 18.59 2.59
CA LEU A 30 -9.86 17.91 2.36
C LEU A 30 -8.84 18.24 3.46
N PHE A 31 -8.84 19.47 3.96
CA PHE A 31 -7.99 19.88 5.09
C PHE A 31 -8.32 19.11 6.38
N GLU A 32 -9.59 18.74 6.61
CA GLU A 32 -9.96 17.86 7.74
C GLU A 32 -9.35 16.45 7.64
N PHE A 33 -8.97 16.01 6.43
CA PHE A 33 -8.35 14.72 6.17
C PHE A 33 -6.83 14.80 5.99
N THR A 34 -6.21 15.99 6.10
CA THR A 34 -4.77 16.08 5.93
C THR A 34 -4.07 15.42 7.11
N CYS A 35 -3.19 14.47 6.82
CA CYS A 35 -2.34 13.86 7.83
C CYS A 35 -0.95 14.50 7.77
N LEU A 36 -0.34 14.75 8.93
CA LEU A 36 1.06 15.15 9.01
C LEU A 36 1.91 13.87 8.98
N PRO A 37 2.70 13.62 7.94
CA PRO A 37 3.50 12.41 7.87
C PRO A 37 4.77 12.58 8.70
N SER A 38 4.63 12.56 10.03
CA SER A 38 5.73 12.66 10.99
C SER A 38 6.79 11.56 10.73
N GLU A 39 6.39 10.37 10.28
CA GLU A 39 7.31 9.28 9.94
C GLU A 39 8.12 9.48 8.63
N ILE A 40 7.58 10.23 7.66
CA ILE A 40 8.27 10.55 6.39
C ILE A 40 9.27 11.68 6.64
N ILE A 41 8.82 12.75 7.29
CA ILE A 41 9.63 13.97 7.47
C ILE A 41 10.93 13.66 8.22
N GLU A 42 10.89 12.94 9.35
CA GLU A 42 12.08 12.71 10.19
C GLU A 42 13.16 11.82 9.55
N LYS A 43 12.75 10.79 8.78
CA LYS A 43 13.71 9.84 8.19
C LYS A 43 14.42 10.40 6.96
N HIS A 44 13.79 11.34 6.25
CA HIS A 44 14.24 11.79 4.92
C HIS A 44 15.11 13.06 4.93
N HIS A 45 15.07 13.87 5.98
CA HIS A 45 15.91 15.08 6.07
C HIS A 45 17.43 14.81 6.00
N SER A 46 17.88 13.59 6.30
CA SER A 46 19.29 13.21 6.26
C SER A 46 19.79 12.68 4.91
N MET A 47 18.91 12.58 3.91
CA MET A 47 19.17 11.88 2.65
C MET A 47 19.10 12.85 1.45
N PRO A 48 20.20 13.07 0.70
CA PRO A 48 20.28 14.12 -0.32
C PRO A 48 19.36 13.90 -1.54
N GLN A 49 18.83 12.70 -1.75
CA GLN A 49 17.88 12.43 -2.82
C GLN A 49 16.49 13.03 -2.55
N TYR A 50 16.14 13.29 -1.29
CA TYR A 50 14.86 13.88 -0.90
C TYR A 50 14.91 15.40 -0.98
N GLN A 51 13.92 15.98 -1.65
CA GLN A 51 13.82 17.43 -1.78
C GLN A 51 12.44 17.91 -1.31
N PRO A 52 12.38 19.02 -0.54
CA PRO A 52 11.10 19.62 -0.20
C PRO A 52 10.40 20.10 -1.46
N SER A 53 9.07 20.14 -1.40
CA SER A 53 8.26 20.70 -2.48
C SER A 53 8.65 22.16 -2.75
N PRO A 54 8.56 22.63 -4.01
CA PRO A 54 9.06 23.93 -4.38
C PRO A 54 8.28 25.03 -3.66
N ILE A 55 9.03 26.01 -3.16
CA ILE A 55 8.46 27.23 -2.58
C ILE A 55 8.28 28.21 -3.73
N VAL A 56 7.05 28.39 -4.16
CA VAL A 56 6.69 29.30 -5.24
C VAL A 56 6.02 30.53 -4.64
N PHE A 57 6.58 31.71 -4.91
CA PHE A 57 6.01 32.97 -4.44
C PHE A 57 5.06 33.54 -5.51
N ASN A 58 3.76 33.55 -5.20
CA ASN A 58 2.65 34.17 -5.96
C ASN A 58 2.42 33.69 -7.42
N ASN A 59 1.19 33.23 -7.69
CA ASN A 59 0.52 33.18 -9.00
C ASN A 59 1.28 32.57 -10.19
N THR A 60 2.20 31.61 -9.98
CA THR A 60 2.74 30.84 -11.11
C THR A 60 1.59 30.15 -11.86
N PRO A 61 1.34 30.52 -13.13
CA PRO A 61 0.30 29.89 -13.91
C PRO A 61 0.58 28.39 -14.01
N GLY A 62 -0.41 27.57 -13.71
CA GLY A 62 -0.28 26.11 -13.80
C GLY A 62 -0.21 25.37 -12.46
N ILE A 63 0.05 26.05 -11.34
CA ILE A 63 -0.02 25.40 -10.03
C ILE A 63 -1.48 25.04 -9.71
N ARG A 64 -1.69 23.79 -9.28
CA ARG A 64 -3.00 23.26 -8.88
C ARG A 64 -3.13 23.31 -7.37
N ALA A 65 -4.34 23.57 -6.89
CA ALA A 65 -4.62 23.54 -5.46
C ALA A 65 -4.61 22.11 -4.90
N VAL A 66 -5.01 21.13 -5.71
CA VAL A 66 -5.11 19.73 -5.31
C VAL A 66 -4.71 18.85 -6.49
N LEU A 67 -3.76 17.95 -6.26
CA LEU A 67 -3.33 16.94 -7.21
C LEU A 67 -3.58 15.54 -6.65
N VAL A 68 -3.86 14.59 -7.53
CA VAL A 68 -3.86 13.17 -7.18
C VAL A 68 -2.67 12.51 -7.85
N VAL A 69 -1.89 11.76 -7.06
CA VAL A 69 -0.63 11.16 -7.49
C VAL A 69 -0.68 9.66 -7.24
N ASP A 70 -0.32 8.89 -8.26
CA ASP A 70 -0.12 7.45 -8.14
C ASP A 70 1.14 7.01 -8.91
N CYS A 71 1.84 6.02 -8.36
CA CYS A 71 3.11 5.54 -8.90
C CYS A 71 3.14 4.01 -8.94
N GLU A 72 3.60 3.48 -10.05
CA GLU A 72 3.95 2.06 -10.16
C GLU A 72 5.44 1.87 -9.92
N VAL A 73 5.76 0.83 -9.17
CA VAL A 73 7.13 0.54 -8.76
C VAL A 73 7.54 -0.88 -9.15
N VAL A 74 8.81 -1.04 -9.48
CA VAL A 74 9.47 -2.31 -9.76
C VAL A 74 10.55 -2.59 -8.73
N LYS A 75 11.00 -3.84 -8.63
CA LYS A 75 12.09 -4.21 -7.74
C LYS A 75 13.39 -4.43 -8.51
N THR A 76 14.47 -3.85 -7.99
CA THR A 76 15.81 -3.95 -8.58
C THR A 76 16.72 -4.90 -7.78
N THR A 77 17.91 -5.19 -8.33
CA THR A 77 18.89 -6.15 -7.78
C THR A 77 19.22 -5.96 -6.30
N ASN A 78 19.15 -4.72 -5.80
CA ASN A 78 19.45 -4.39 -4.39
C ASN A 78 18.23 -4.54 -3.47
N ASN A 79 17.17 -5.23 -3.92
CA ASN A 79 15.89 -5.34 -3.24
C ASN A 79 15.24 -3.96 -2.95
N ARG A 80 15.59 -2.94 -3.73
CA ARG A 80 15.01 -1.60 -3.66
C ARG A 80 13.82 -1.51 -4.61
N ARG A 81 12.81 -0.74 -4.19
CA ARG A 81 11.69 -0.36 -5.05
C ARG A 81 12.09 0.89 -5.83
N MET A 82 11.83 0.88 -7.13
CA MET A 82 12.15 1.98 -8.03
C MET A 82 10.93 2.35 -8.86
N LEU A 83 10.78 3.64 -9.14
CA LEU A 83 9.72 4.17 -9.99
C LEU A 83 9.78 3.55 -11.39
N ALA A 84 8.63 3.16 -11.93
CA ALA A 84 8.48 2.66 -13.30
C ALA A 84 7.37 3.39 -14.08
N SER A 85 6.36 3.91 -13.39
CA SER A 85 5.34 4.78 -13.97
C SER A 85 4.84 5.78 -12.96
N VAL A 86 4.44 6.95 -13.43
CA VAL A 86 3.78 7.97 -12.62
C VAL A 86 2.57 8.53 -13.35
N SER A 87 1.48 8.73 -12.61
CA SER A 87 0.32 9.49 -13.06
C SER A 87 -0.02 10.59 -12.08
N VAL A 88 -0.28 11.78 -12.61
CA VAL A 88 -0.74 12.95 -11.86
C VAL A 88 -1.95 13.56 -12.55
N ILE A 89 -3.02 13.75 -11.80
CA ILE A 89 -4.26 14.34 -12.30
C ILE A 89 -4.69 15.55 -11.47
N ASP A 90 -5.33 16.51 -12.12
CA ASP A 90 -6.03 17.61 -11.45
C ASP A 90 -7.30 17.08 -10.78
N PHE A 91 -7.40 17.29 -9.47
CA PHE A 91 -8.53 16.78 -8.68
C PHE A 91 -9.88 17.37 -9.11
N PHE A 92 -9.94 18.67 -9.41
CA PHE A 92 -11.21 19.33 -9.72
C PHE A 92 -11.63 19.03 -11.16
N LYS A 93 -10.73 19.27 -12.11
CA LYS A 93 -10.99 19.17 -13.55
C LYS A 93 -10.95 17.74 -14.10
N LYS A 94 -10.43 16.77 -13.32
CA LYS A 94 -10.18 15.39 -13.78
C LYS A 94 -9.24 15.35 -15.01
N GLU A 95 -8.37 16.36 -15.13
CA GLU A 95 -7.41 16.51 -16.22
C GLU A 95 -6.15 15.70 -15.91
N THR A 96 -5.68 14.89 -16.86
CA THR A 96 -4.38 14.21 -16.75
C THR A 96 -3.25 15.18 -17.05
N LEU A 97 -2.40 15.46 -16.06
CA LEU A 97 -1.27 16.39 -16.17
C LEU A 97 0.03 15.65 -16.50
N VAL A 98 0.24 14.49 -15.87
CA VAL A 98 1.36 13.59 -16.12
C VAL A 98 0.82 12.17 -16.22
N ASN A 99 1.26 11.42 -17.22
CA ASN A 99 1.05 9.97 -17.32
C ASN A 99 2.18 9.40 -18.18
N SER A 100 3.23 8.93 -17.53
CA SER A 100 4.46 8.50 -18.21
C SER A 100 5.06 7.25 -17.59
N LEU A 101 5.74 6.48 -18.42
CA LEU A 101 6.74 5.52 -17.97
C LEU A 101 8.02 6.26 -17.58
N VAL A 102 8.75 5.69 -16.63
CA VAL A 102 10.00 6.22 -16.10
C VAL A 102 11.02 5.09 -16.09
N GLU A 103 12.21 5.35 -16.63
CA GLU A 103 13.31 4.39 -16.58
C GLU A 103 13.69 4.10 -15.11
N PRO A 104 13.54 2.85 -14.62
CA PRO A 104 13.88 2.52 -13.25
C PRO A 104 15.39 2.62 -13.01
N ALA A 105 15.80 3.23 -11.89
CA ALA A 105 17.22 3.32 -11.57
C ALA A 105 17.81 1.95 -11.21
N GLY A 106 18.66 1.42 -12.08
CA GLY A 106 19.35 0.14 -11.91
C GLY A 106 18.61 -1.05 -12.51
N LYS A 107 19.23 -2.23 -12.44
CA LYS A 107 18.71 -3.44 -13.11
C LYS A 107 17.46 -3.97 -12.40
N VAL A 108 16.35 -4.04 -13.13
CA VAL A 108 15.09 -4.64 -12.67
C VAL A 108 15.25 -6.16 -12.57
N VAL A 109 14.79 -6.74 -11.45
CA VAL A 109 14.77 -8.19 -11.20
C VAL A 109 13.36 -8.74 -11.04
N ASP A 110 12.40 -7.88 -10.72
CA ASP A 110 10.99 -8.24 -10.62
C ASP A 110 10.15 -7.03 -11.01
N TRP A 111 9.41 -7.19 -12.10
CA TRP A 111 8.51 -6.16 -12.64
C TRP A 111 7.19 -6.08 -11.90
N PHE A 112 6.85 -7.09 -11.08
CA PHE A 112 5.55 -7.18 -10.43
C PHE A 112 4.35 -6.99 -11.38
N PRO A 113 4.26 -7.63 -12.56
CA PRO A 113 3.28 -7.24 -13.60
C PRO A 113 1.81 -7.28 -13.14
N LYS A 114 1.49 -8.07 -12.10
CA LYS A 114 0.16 -8.10 -11.47
C LYS A 114 -0.16 -6.87 -10.61
N TRP A 115 0.86 -6.18 -10.11
CA TRP A 115 0.77 -5.06 -9.18
C TRP A 115 1.31 -3.76 -9.75
N SER A 116 2.25 -3.78 -10.69
CA SER A 116 2.75 -2.59 -11.38
C SER A 116 1.97 -2.30 -12.66
N GLY A 117 1.43 -3.34 -13.30
CA GLY A 117 0.90 -3.24 -14.67
C GLY A 117 1.92 -2.87 -15.75
N VAL A 118 3.19 -2.66 -15.39
CA VAL A 118 4.27 -2.31 -16.32
C VAL A 118 5.00 -3.58 -16.72
N THR A 119 5.02 -3.85 -18.03
CA THR A 119 5.77 -4.97 -18.61
C THR A 119 7.15 -4.53 -19.11
N GLN A 120 8.07 -5.49 -19.20
CA GLN A 120 9.40 -5.21 -19.74
C GLN A 120 9.31 -4.76 -21.20
N GLU A 121 8.41 -5.38 -21.96
CA GLU A 121 8.15 -5.10 -23.38
C GLU A 121 7.63 -3.67 -23.58
N GLU A 122 6.71 -3.21 -22.73
CA GLU A 122 6.23 -1.82 -22.75
C GLU A 122 7.35 -0.82 -22.44
N MET A 123 8.18 -1.11 -21.43
CA MET A 123 9.33 -0.26 -21.09
C MET A 123 10.34 -0.19 -22.24
N GLU A 124 10.67 -1.33 -22.86
CA GLU A 124 11.58 -1.38 -24.01
C GLU A 124 11.01 -0.64 -25.23
N SER A 125 9.73 -0.81 -25.52
CA SER A 125 9.06 -0.08 -26.60
C SER A 125 9.05 1.43 -26.36
N ALA A 126 8.79 1.86 -25.12
CA ALA A 126 8.80 3.26 -24.75
C ALA A 126 10.23 3.85 -24.82
N ARG A 127 11.24 3.09 -24.40
CA ARG A 127 12.67 3.46 -24.54
C ARG A 127 13.06 3.68 -25.99
N LEU A 128 12.69 2.76 -26.89
CA LEU A 128 12.99 2.85 -28.32
C LEU A 128 12.27 4.00 -29.02
N SER A 129 11.08 4.38 -28.54
CA SER A 129 10.31 5.50 -29.09
C SER A 129 10.67 6.85 -28.48
N GLY A 130 11.53 6.90 -27.46
CA GLY A 130 11.90 8.15 -26.77
C GLY A 130 10.76 8.78 -25.98
N THR A 131 9.77 7.98 -25.55
CA THR A 131 8.57 8.46 -24.84
C THR A 131 8.65 8.30 -23.32
N ILE A 132 9.76 7.76 -22.80
CA ILE A 132 10.01 7.62 -21.36
C ILE A 132 10.73 8.82 -20.77
N MET A 133 10.44 9.10 -19.49
CA MET A 133 11.31 9.92 -18.66
C MET A 133 12.57 9.12 -18.31
N GLN A 134 13.73 9.78 -18.30
CA GLN A 134 15.03 9.09 -18.22
C GLN A 134 15.35 8.63 -16.79
N ASN A 135 14.68 9.21 -15.79
CA ASN A 135 14.88 8.89 -14.37
C ASN A 135 13.74 9.45 -13.51
N TRP A 136 13.77 9.15 -12.22
CA TRP A 136 12.76 9.61 -11.25
C TRP A 136 12.87 11.11 -10.93
N GLN A 137 14.03 11.73 -11.13
CA GLN A 137 14.19 13.17 -10.97
C GLN A 137 13.46 13.94 -12.07
N ASP A 138 13.53 13.50 -13.33
CA ASP A 138 12.76 14.06 -14.45
C ASP A 138 11.26 14.00 -14.13
N ALA A 139 10.80 12.86 -13.58
CA ALA A 139 9.42 12.71 -13.15
C ALA A 139 9.05 13.70 -12.05
N ARG A 140 9.90 13.87 -11.04
CA ARG A 140 9.69 14.88 -9.97
C ARG A 140 9.63 16.29 -10.53
N GLU A 141 10.55 16.65 -11.42
CA GLU A 141 10.58 17.97 -12.08
C GLU A 141 9.31 18.22 -12.91
N GLU A 142 8.79 17.19 -13.59
CA GLU A 142 7.53 17.30 -14.32
C GLU A 142 6.35 17.58 -13.39
N ILE A 143 6.28 16.89 -12.24
CA ILE A 143 5.22 17.11 -11.24
C ILE A 143 5.31 18.52 -10.64
N TRP A 144 6.51 19.03 -10.38
CA TRP A 144 6.74 20.36 -9.81
C TRP A 144 6.27 21.52 -10.70
N LYS A 145 6.04 21.29 -12.01
CA LYS A 145 5.38 22.28 -12.87
C LYS A 145 3.94 22.57 -12.44
N PHE A 146 3.33 21.68 -11.65
CA PHE A 146 1.91 21.74 -11.27
C PHE A 146 1.66 21.85 -9.77
N MET A 147 2.71 21.81 -8.93
CA MET A 147 2.55 21.86 -7.47
C MET A 147 3.56 22.79 -6.80
N ASP A 148 3.17 23.29 -5.63
CA ASP A 148 4.05 23.97 -4.68
C ASP A 148 3.92 23.34 -3.29
N GLN A 149 4.55 23.95 -2.28
CA GLN A 149 4.43 23.53 -0.88
C GLN A 149 3.00 23.59 -0.30
N ASN A 150 2.09 24.35 -0.92
CA ASN A 150 0.72 24.54 -0.46
C ASN A 150 -0.28 23.61 -1.15
N THR A 151 0.03 23.12 -2.37
CA THR A 151 -0.78 22.13 -3.09
C THR A 151 -1.09 20.92 -2.22
N ILE A 152 -2.35 20.51 -2.11
CA ILE A 152 -2.70 19.25 -1.42
C ILE A 152 -2.42 18.07 -2.36
N LEU A 153 -1.61 17.12 -1.91
CA LEU A 153 -1.38 15.86 -2.63
C LEU A 153 -2.29 14.74 -2.08
N ILE A 154 -3.07 14.13 -2.95
CA ILE A 154 -3.93 13.00 -2.62
C ILE A 154 -3.35 11.72 -3.22
N GLY A 155 -3.32 10.64 -2.44
CA GLY A 155 -2.90 9.33 -2.93
C GLY A 155 -3.53 8.16 -2.17
N HIS A 156 -3.01 6.96 -2.43
CA HIS A 156 -3.32 5.75 -1.66
C HIS A 156 -2.03 5.07 -1.25
N SER A 157 -1.73 5.01 0.05
CA SER A 157 -0.38 4.67 0.53
C SER A 157 0.70 5.59 -0.10
N LEU A 158 0.41 6.88 -0.16
CA LEU A 158 1.14 7.94 -0.86
C LEU A 158 2.60 8.06 -0.41
N ALA A 159 2.90 7.63 0.82
CA ALA A 159 4.27 7.51 1.33
C ALA A 159 5.19 6.75 0.36
N GLN A 160 4.69 5.70 -0.29
CA GLN A 160 5.46 4.92 -1.26
C GLN A 160 5.78 5.72 -2.52
N SER A 161 4.82 6.48 -3.03
CA SER A 161 5.00 7.35 -4.21
C SER A 161 6.00 8.47 -3.91
N LEU A 162 5.86 9.13 -2.75
CA LEU A 162 6.78 10.18 -2.31
C LEU A 162 8.20 9.66 -2.07
N ASP A 163 8.36 8.43 -1.55
CA ASP A 163 9.66 7.77 -1.35
C ASP A 163 10.39 7.55 -2.69
N VAL A 164 9.72 6.98 -3.70
CA VAL A 164 10.35 6.71 -5.01
C VAL A 164 10.54 7.96 -5.87
N LEU A 165 9.77 9.02 -5.62
CA LEU A 165 9.96 10.33 -6.24
C LEU A 165 10.98 11.19 -5.47
N GLY A 166 11.36 10.83 -4.25
CA GLY A 166 12.23 11.65 -3.41
C GLY A 166 11.63 13.02 -3.09
N ILE A 167 10.33 13.08 -2.77
CA ILE A 167 9.60 14.32 -2.46
C ILE A 167 9.27 14.36 -0.97
N MET A 168 9.57 15.48 -0.32
CA MET A 168 9.05 15.82 1.01
C MET A 168 7.93 16.85 0.85
N HIS A 169 6.73 16.50 1.33
CA HIS A 169 5.54 17.33 1.20
C HIS A 169 4.66 17.22 2.45
N GLY A 170 4.18 18.36 2.96
CA GLY A 170 3.44 18.43 4.22
C GLY A 170 1.93 18.36 4.10
N ASN A 171 1.36 18.79 2.96
CA ASN A 171 -0.08 18.86 2.76
C ASN A 171 -0.56 17.62 2.00
N ILE A 172 -0.69 16.50 2.70
CA ILE A 172 -1.08 15.21 2.09
C ILE A 172 -2.43 14.71 2.60
N VAL A 173 -3.17 14.02 1.72
CA VAL A 173 -4.35 13.23 2.06
C VAL A 173 -4.16 11.83 1.53
N ASP A 174 -4.18 10.83 2.41
CA ASP A 174 -4.03 9.43 2.00
C ASP A 174 -5.33 8.66 2.20
N THR A 175 -5.94 8.21 1.11
CA THR A 175 -7.22 7.49 1.15
C THR A 175 -7.18 6.20 1.95
N ALA A 176 -6.01 5.54 2.07
CA ALA A 176 -5.86 4.37 2.93
C ALA A 176 -5.90 4.75 4.41
N ILE A 177 -5.30 5.90 4.77
CA ILE A 177 -5.31 6.46 6.12
C ILE A 177 -6.72 6.92 6.47
N VAL A 178 -7.35 7.74 5.62
CA VAL A 178 -8.74 8.21 5.78
C VAL A 178 -9.69 7.05 6.07
N ALA A 179 -9.62 5.99 5.26
CA ALA A 179 -10.45 4.80 5.46
C ALA A 179 -10.15 4.09 6.79
N SER A 180 -8.90 4.09 7.23
CA SER A 180 -8.48 3.40 8.44
C SER A 180 -8.85 4.17 9.70
N GLU A 181 -8.65 5.48 9.72
CA GLU A 181 -9.04 6.36 10.81
C GLU A 181 -10.55 6.36 11.02
N ALA A 182 -11.31 6.38 9.92
CA ALA A 182 -12.77 6.27 9.98
C ALA A 182 -13.23 4.99 10.69
N VAL A 183 -12.53 3.86 10.49
CA VAL A 183 -12.92 2.55 11.05
C VAL A 183 -12.36 2.30 12.45
N LEU A 184 -11.11 2.70 12.68
CA LEU A 184 -10.37 2.35 13.89
C LEU A 184 -10.54 3.38 15.00
N HIS A 185 -10.86 4.63 14.67
CA HIS A 185 -10.91 5.75 15.63
C HIS A 185 -9.67 5.77 16.55
N PRO A 186 -8.47 5.93 15.98
CA PRO A 186 -7.24 5.94 16.77
C PRO A 186 -7.29 7.03 17.84
N GLU A 187 -6.75 6.74 19.03
CA GLU A 187 -6.77 7.69 20.16
C GLU A 187 -5.72 8.80 20.00
N SER A 188 -4.72 8.59 19.13
CA SER A 188 -3.70 9.57 18.78
C SER A 188 -3.29 9.46 17.31
N GLU A 189 -2.79 10.55 16.74
CA GLU A 189 -2.24 10.61 15.37
C GLU A 189 -1.02 9.68 15.18
N THR A 190 -0.37 9.29 16.28
CA THR A 190 0.80 8.40 16.28
C THR A 190 0.43 6.93 16.49
N GLU A 191 -0.85 6.60 16.69
CA GLU A 191 -1.28 5.22 16.84
C GLU A 191 -1.11 4.47 15.51
N LYS A 192 -0.39 3.34 15.56
CA LYS A 192 -0.21 2.50 14.39
C LYS A 192 -1.56 1.95 13.89
N LEU A 193 -1.92 2.32 12.68
CA LEU A 193 -3.07 1.78 11.96
C LEU A 193 -2.84 0.29 11.68
N ARG A 194 -3.45 -0.56 12.51
CA ARG A 194 -3.29 -2.04 12.46
C ARG A 194 -3.94 -2.68 11.23
N ARG A 195 -4.75 -1.92 10.49
CA ARG A 195 -5.45 -2.36 9.29
C ARG A 195 -5.61 -1.19 8.34
N THR A 196 -5.35 -1.45 7.07
CA THR A 196 -5.68 -0.58 5.94
C THR A 196 -6.59 -1.31 4.96
N TRP A 197 -7.33 -0.54 4.15
CA TRP A 197 -8.18 -1.04 3.07
C TRP A 197 -7.53 -0.70 1.74
N SER A 198 -7.49 -1.66 0.81
CA SER A 198 -6.90 -1.42 -0.51
C SER A 198 -7.79 -0.53 -1.36
N LEU A 199 -7.18 0.23 -2.28
CA LEU A 199 -7.91 1.05 -3.25
C LEU A 199 -8.94 0.22 -4.03
N LYS A 200 -8.60 -1.01 -4.43
CA LYS A 200 -9.55 -1.94 -5.06
C LYS A 200 -10.79 -2.20 -4.19
N ALA A 201 -10.61 -2.40 -2.89
CA ALA A 201 -11.74 -2.65 -1.99
C ALA A 201 -12.59 -1.38 -1.82
N LEU A 202 -11.96 -0.21 -1.65
CA LEU A 202 -12.65 1.07 -1.50
C LEU A 202 -13.41 1.45 -2.78
N SER A 203 -12.78 1.32 -3.94
CA SER A 203 -13.40 1.60 -5.25
C SER A 203 -14.63 0.74 -5.48
N LYS A 204 -14.54 -0.56 -5.15
CA LYS A 204 -15.69 -1.45 -5.25
C LYS A 204 -16.79 -1.08 -4.27
N GLN A 205 -16.44 -0.70 -3.04
CA GLN A 205 -17.39 -0.45 -1.98
C GLN A 205 -18.10 0.90 -2.12
N PHE A 206 -17.40 1.94 -2.55
CA PHE A 206 -17.91 3.32 -2.60
C PHE A 206 -18.40 3.70 -3.99
N LEU A 207 -17.74 3.21 -5.04
CA LEU A 207 -18.02 3.59 -6.42
C LEU A 207 -18.70 2.47 -7.21
N ASN A 208 -18.75 1.25 -6.67
CA ASN A 208 -19.16 0.04 -7.38
C ASN A 208 -18.33 -0.24 -8.66
N ILE A 209 -17.05 0.14 -8.64
CA ILE A 209 -16.11 -0.05 -9.74
C ILE A 209 -15.08 -1.11 -9.37
N GLU A 210 -14.80 -2.04 -10.27
CA GLU A 210 -13.69 -2.97 -10.12
C GLU A 210 -12.45 -2.48 -10.90
N ILE A 211 -11.42 -2.10 -10.14
CA ILE A 211 -10.07 -1.80 -10.66
C ILE A 211 -9.11 -2.97 -10.40
N GLN A 212 -7.91 -2.90 -10.99
CA GLN A 212 -6.82 -3.85 -10.74
C GLN A 212 -7.28 -5.31 -10.95
N SER A 213 -7.88 -5.58 -12.11
CA SER A 213 -8.33 -6.93 -12.46
C SER A 213 -7.11 -7.82 -12.71
N LYS A 214 -7.21 -9.11 -12.38
CA LYS A 214 -6.08 -10.06 -12.56
C LYS A 214 -5.60 -10.16 -14.01
N ALA A 215 -6.45 -9.82 -14.97
CA ALA A 215 -6.16 -9.91 -16.40
C ALA A 215 -5.44 -8.66 -16.94
N SER A 216 -5.64 -7.49 -16.32
CA SER A 216 -5.17 -6.20 -16.82
C SER A 216 -4.02 -5.58 -16.03
N GLY A 217 -3.62 -6.17 -14.89
CA GLY A 217 -2.65 -5.55 -13.99
C GLY A 217 -3.18 -4.27 -13.35
N HIS A 218 -2.27 -3.50 -12.75
CA HIS A 218 -2.56 -2.15 -12.26
C HIS A 218 -2.36 -1.12 -13.38
N SER A 219 -2.83 0.10 -13.16
CA SER A 219 -2.56 1.22 -14.07
C SER A 219 -2.56 2.48 -13.22
N SER A 220 -1.41 3.15 -13.13
CA SER A 220 -1.28 4.37 -12.33
C SER A 220 -2.36 5.40 -12.63
N LEU A 221 -2.76 5.53 -13.90
CA LEU A 221 -3.81 6.47 -14.30
C LEU A 221 -5.20 6.04 -13.80
N LEU A 222 -5.57 4.76 -13.96
CA LEU A 222 -6.87 4.27 -13.47
C LEU A 222 -6.93 4.32 -11.94
N ASP A 223 -5.82 4.03 -11.27
CA ASP A 223 -5.69 4.10 -9.83
C ASP A 223 -5.76 5.56 -9.35
N ALA A 224 -5.08 6.51 -9.98
CA ALA A 224 -5.21 7.94 -9.68
C ALA A 224 -6.65 8.47 -9.85
N LEU A 225 -7.34 8.05 -10.92
CA LEU A 225 -8.75 8.40 -11.14
C LEU A 225 -9.66 7.79 -10.07
N ALA A 226 -9.41 6.54 -9.66
CA ALA A 226 -10.15 5.89 -8.60
C ALA A 226 -9.90 6.55 -7.23
N ILE A 227 -8.66 6.96 -6.93
CA ILE A 227 -8.30 7.71 -5.72
C ILE A 227 -9.08 9.02 -5.65
N ARG A 228 -9.12 9.77 -6.75
CA ARG A 228 -9.90 11.00 -6.87
C ARG A 228 -11.37 10.74 -6.53
N ASP A 229 -11.98 9.78 -7.21
CA ASP A 229 -13.42 9.54 -7.10
C ASP A 229 -13.79 8.95 -5.72
N VAL A 230 -12.94 8.11 -5.13
CA VAL A 230 -13.06 7.64 -3.73
C VAL A 230 -13.03 8.81 -2.76
N MET A 231 -12.08 9.73 -2.93
CA MET A 231 -11.98 10.88 -2.04
C MET A 231 -13.17 11.82 -2.17
N ILE A 232 -13.67 12.04 -3.39
CA ILE A 232 -14.89 12.84 -3.60
C ILE A 232 -16.09 12.18 -2.91
N TRP A 233 -16.22 10.86 -3.00
CA TRP A 233 -17.27 10.13 -2.30
C TRP A 233 -17.19 10.34 -0.78
N CYS A 234 -15.99 10.24 -0.20
CA CYS A 234 -15.77 10.44 1.25
C CYS A 234 -16.16 11.86 1.71
N ILE A 235 -15.84 12.90 0.95
CA ILE A 235 -16.17 14.29 1.32
C ILE A 235 -17.65 14.64 1.09
N ALA A 236 -18.28 14.03 0.07
CA ALA A 236 -19.66 14.27 -0.31
C ALA A 236 -20.66 13.51 0.58
N ASP A 237 -20.36 12.24 0.91
CA ASP A 237 -21.22 11.37 1.71
C ASP A 237 -20.58 10.99 3.05
N GLY A 238 -20.39 11.98 3.92
CA GLY A 238 -19.86 11.75 5.27
C GLY A 238 -20.73 10.81 6.13
N LYS A 239 -22.03 10.71 5.86
CA LYS A 239 -22.93 9.76 6.54
C LYS A 239 -22.67 8.33 6.05
N GLY A 240 -22.55 8.14 4.74
CA GLY A 240 -22.18 6.88 4.12
C GLY A 240 -20.82 6.39 4.59
N LEU A 241 -19.82 7.28 4.67
CA LEU A 241 -18.49 6.94 5.19
C LEU A 241 -18.57 6.40 6.63
N ARG A 242 -19.31 7.08 7.52
CA ARG A 242 -19.51 6.63 8.91
C ARG A 242 -20.24 5.28 8.99
N ALA A 243 -21.34 5.13 8.25
CA ALA A 243 -22.12 3.89 8.24
C ALA A 243 -21.29 2.70 7.71
N TRP A 244 -20.50 2.93 6.66
CA TRP A 244 -19.54 1.93 6.17
C TRP A 244 -18.50 1.60 7.23
N ALA A 245 -17.95 2.63 7.89
CA ALA A 245 -16.87 2.46 8.84
C ALA A 245 -17.30 1.66 10.07
N GLU A 246 -18.50 1.90 10.60
CA GLU A 246 -19.11 1.11 11.69
C GLU A 246 -19.21 -0.37 11.31
N LYS A 247 -19.73 -0.66 10.11
CA LYS A 247 -19.82 -2.03 9.59
C LYS A 247 -18.43 -2.67 9.45
N ALA A 248 -17.49 -1.96 8.86
CA ALA A 248 -16.12 -2.45 8.67
C ALA A 248 -15.39 -2.67 10.00
N SER A 249 -15.70 -1.88 11.04
CA SER A 249 -15.15 -2.04 12.39
C SER A 249 -15.64 -3.33 13.04
N LEU A 250 -16.95 -3.60 12.96
CA LEU A 250 -17.56 -4.85 13.43
C LEU A 250 -16.95 -6.07 12.72
N GLU A 251 -16.82 -6.02 11.39
CA GLU A 251 -16.20 -7.08 10.61
C GLU A 251 -14.72 -7.30 10.99
N ASN A 252 -13.98 -6.22 11.26
CA ASN A 252 -12.59 -6.28 11.69
C ASN A 252 -12.44 -6.94 13.08
N GLN A 253 -13.27 -6.56 14.04
CA GLN A 253 -13.29 -7.15 15.38
C GLN A 253 -13.61 -8.65 15.33
N GLN A 254 -14.65 -9.04 14.58
CA GLN A 254 -15.00 -10.45 14.37
C GLN A 254 -13.87 -11.22 13.69
N GLY A 255 -13.25 -10.64 12.65
CA GLY A 255 -12.12 -11.23 11.95
C GLY A 255 -10.92 -11.44 12.88
N MET A 256 -10.64 -10.49 13.77
CA MET A 256 -9.58 -10.59 14.78
C MET A 256 -9.87 -11.70 15.80
N ALA A 257 -11.09 -11.75 16.35
CA ALA A 257 -11.52 -12.80 17.27
C ALA A 257 -11.35 -14.20 16.66
N ARG A 258 -11.79 -14.38 15.41
CA ARG A 258 -11.62 -15.65 14.65
C ARG A 258 -10.15 -16.02 14.44
N ARG A 259 -9.26 -15.05 14.20
CA ARG A 259 -7.80 -15.29 14.05
C ARG A 259 -7.17 -15.72 15.37
N ILE A 260 -7.53 -15.06 16.47
CA ILE A 260 -7.06 -15.40 17.82
C ILE A 260 -7.50 -16.83 18.18
N GLU A 261 -8.76 -17.16 17.94
CA GLU A 261 -9.30 -18.50 18.18
C GLU A 261 -8.55 -19.57 17.38
N LYS A 262 -8.38 -19.38 16.07
CA LYS A 262 -7.60 -20.30 15.21
C LYS A 262 -6.15 -20.45 15.69
N SER A 263 -5.52 -19.36 16.11
CA SER A 263 -4.16 -19.38 16.66
C SER A 263 -4.08 -20.20 17.95
N ASN A 264 -5.05 -20.03 18.85
CA ASN A 264 -5.14 -20.79 20.09
C ASN A 264 -5.37 -22.28 19.84
N ILE A 265 -6.25 -22.64 18.89
CA ILE A 265 -6.47 -24.04 18.46
C ILE A 265 -5.17 -24.64 17.91
N ARG A 266 -4.46 -23.91 17.04
CA ARG A 266 -3.18 -24.36 16.47
C ARG A 266 -2.12 -24.58 17.55
N LYS A 267 -2.00 -23.66 18.53
CA LYS A 267 -1.08 -23.79 19.67
C LYS A 267 -1.43 -25.00 20.54
N LYS A 268 -2.71 -25.23 20.84
CA LYS A 268 -3.18 -26.42 21.59
C LYS A 268 -2.83 -27.72 20.85
N LYS A 269 -3.10 -27.80 19.54
CA LYS A 269 -2.77 -28.97 18.70
C LYS A 269 -1.26 -29.23 18.67
N PHE A 270 -0.45 -28.18 18.52
CA PHE A 270 1.00 -28.30 18.54
C PHE A 270 1.53 -28.78 19.90
N LYS A 271 0.98 -28.27 21.01
CA LYS A 271 1.34 -28.71 22.37
C LYS A 271 0.97 -30.18 22.61
N ALA A 272 -0.21 -30.62 22.15
CA ALA A 272 -0.65 -32.01 22.25
C ALA A 272 0.25 -32.95 21.45
N LEU A 273 0.55 -32.63 20.19
CA LEU A 273 1.48 -33.39 19.33
C LEU A 273 2.88 -33.51 19.97
N ARG A 274 3.40 -32.44 20.57
CA ARG A 274 4.70 -32.46 21.26
C ARG A 274 4.66 -33.34 22.52
N ALA A 275 3.57 -33.32 23.28
CA ALA A 275 3.40 -34.17 24.45
C ALA A 275 3.31 -35.65 24.06
N GLU A 276 2.60 -35.98 22.98
CA GLU A 276 2.51 -37.35 22.47
C GLU A 276 3.87 -37.87 21.99
N ARG A 277 4.64 -37.06 21.25
CA ARG A 277 6.01 -37.40 20.85
C ARG A 277 6.92 -37.68 22.04
N LYS A 278 6.83 -36.87 23.10
CA LYS A 278 7.59 -37.10 24.34
C LYS A 278 7.18 -38.41 25.04
N LYS A 279 5.88 -38.72 25.07
CA LYS A 279 5.38 -39.98 25.64
C LYS A 279 5.86 -41.20 24.85
N ARG A 280 5.80 -41.16 23.50
CA ARG A 280 6.30 -42.25 22.65
C ARG A 280 7.80 -42.49 22.85
N ALA A 281 8.59 -41.41 22.86
CA ALA A 281 10.03 -41.51 23.10
C ALA A 281 10.39 -42.11 24.49
N GLN A 282 9.52 -41.97 25.51
CA GLN A 282 9.73 -42.58 26.82
C GLN A 282 9.33 -44.07 26.88
N ILE A 283 8.39 -44.50 26.03
CA ILE A 283 7.98 -45.91 25.93
C ILE A 283 9.06 -46.71 25.21
N ASP A 284 9.65 -46.17 24.14
CA ASP A 284 10.70 -46.82 23.36
C ASP A 284 12.05 -46.95 24.11
N THR A 285 12.21 -46.28 25.26
CA THR A 285 13.40 -46.36 26.12
C THR A 285 13.28 -47.28 27.34
N LYS A 286 12.15 -47.99 27.54
CA LYS A 286 12.03 -48.97 28.63
C LYS A 286 12.69 -50.30 28.24
N PRO A 287 13.65 -50.84 29.03
CA PRO A 287 14.25 -52.13 28.74
C PRO A 287 13.25 -53.28 28.90
N ASP A 288 13.37 -54.27 28.03
CA ASP A 288 12.53 -55.48 27.99
C ASP A 288 12.69 -56.29 29.30
N PRO A 289 11.62 -56.55 30.07
CA PRO A 289 11.72 -57.27 31.33
C PRO A 289 11.71 -58.78 31.03
N LYS A 290 12.79 -59.33 30.49
CA LYS A 290 13.10 -60.77 30.47
C LYS A 290 14.51 -61.04 29.95
N GLN A 291 15.51 -60.90 30.81
CA GLN A 291 16.72 -61.73 30.75
C GLN A 291 17.16 -62.04 32.18
N ASP A 292 16.94 -63.30 32.59
CA ASP A 292 17.49 -63.86 33.83
C ASP A 292 19.03 -63.81 33.81
N PRO A 293 19.71 -63.51 34.93
CA PRO A 293 21.15 -63.56 34.99
C PRO A 293 21.62 -65.02 35.07
N LYS A 294 22.42 -65.46 34.09
CA LYS A 294 23.19 -66.70 34.22
C LYS A 294 24.31 -66.52 35.25
N GLU A 295 24.30 -67.37 36.26
CA GLU A 295 25.35 -67.51 37.28
C GLU A 295 26.68 -68.03 36.67
N GLY A 296 27.79 -67.59 37.27
CA GLY A 296 29.08 -68.28 37.26
C GLY A 296 30.27 -67.37 37.61
N PRO A 297 31.37 -67.90 38.17
CA PRO A 297 31.47 -68.76 39.34
C PRO A 297 32.30 -68.11 40.48
N LYS A 298 32.14 -68.62 41.71
CA LYS A 298 32.92 -68.22 42.89
C LYS A 298 34.33 -68.83 42.85
N GLU A 299 35.35 -68.01 43.04
CA GLU A 299 36.70 -68.46 43.41
C GLU A 299 36.84 -68.42 44.94
N ASP A 300 37.01 -69.59 45.54
CA ASP A 300 37.39 -69.76 46.94
C ASP A 300 38.92 -69.86 47.03
N HIS A 301 39.54 -68.94 47.78
CA HIS A 301 40.89 -69.11 48.28
C HIS A 301 40.87 -69.92 49.59
N LYS A 302 41.68 -70.98 49.66
CA LYS A 302 42.23 -71.49 50.92
C LYS A 302 43.70 -71.85 50.74
N GLU A 303 44.51 -71.28 51.63
CA GLU A 303 45.95 -71.42 51.79
C GLU A 303 46.39 -72.86 52.13
N THR A 304 47.52 -73.32 51.60
CA THR A 304 48.80 -73.51 52.33
C THR A 304 49.92 -73.86 51.36
#